data_AF-A0A9Q8P8R3-F1
#
_entry.id   AF-A0A9Q8P8R3-F1
#
_cell.length_a   1.000
_cell.length_b   1.000
_cell.length_c   1.000
_cell.angle_alpha   90.00
_cell.angle_beta   90.00
_cell.angle_gamma   90.00
#
_symmetry.space_group_name_H-M   'P 1'
#
loop_
_entity.id
_entity.type
_entity.pdbx_description
1 polymer ?
#
loop_
_entity_poly.entity_id
_entity_poly.type
_entity_poly.pdbx_seq_one_letter_code
_entity_poly.pdbx_strand_id
1 'polypeptide(L)'
;MTTSFASLPIVDLSILSQEDPSPSALNVLSKKLYNVLSTTGFAYLVNSPVTYTHEEVFGLASNLFNLPDHGKWRLAKKTFNPENSNTYRGSFPPQLGHSNNLKEGFEIGSPSAQSTKPPTKSQQVNLAEPNVWPEKGHFSFASRHHLESLHTQLQALSSHLLALLARSLDKPSDHFAHYLTNSLSTLRLLHYPPQTMSHSREDDMEASLCCTPHLAS
;
A
#
# COMPACT_ATOMS: atom_id res chain seq x y z
N MET A 1 15.14 0.95 24.15
CA MET A 1 16.50 0.84 23.57
C MET A 1 16.37 1.09 22.08
N THR A 2 17.03 2.11 21.55
CA THR A 2 17.11 2.33 20.10
C THR A 2 18.27 1.49 19.57
N THR A 3 17.96 0.40 18.89
CA THR A 3 18.92 -0.44 18.18
C THR A 3 19.44 0.34 16.98
N SER A 4 20.70 0.77 17.02
CA SER A 4 21.40 1.33 15.86
C SER A 4 21.80 0.18 14.94
N PHE A 5 21.36 0.21 13.68
CA PHE A 5 21.72 -0.76 12.65
C PHE A 5 22.29 -0.03 11.42
N ALA A 6 23.36 -0.56 10.83
CA ALA A 6 24.01 0.04 9.65
C ALA A 6 23.25 -0.20 8.35
N SER A 7 22.38 -1.22 8.32
CA SER A 7 21.54 -1.59 7.18
C SER A 7 20.28 -2.30 7.68
N LEU A 8 19.17 -2.12 6.99
CA LEU A 8 17.94 -2.86 7.32
C LEU A 8 18.12 -4.37 7.10
N PRO A 9 17.62 -5.23 7.99
CA PRO A 9 17.69 -6.67 7.82
C PRO A 9 16.99 -7.14 6.53
N ILE A 10 17.61 -8.10 5.84
CA ILE A 10 17.05 -8.73 4.65
C ILE A 10 16.49 -10.11 5.02
N VAL A 11 15.23 -10.36 4.69
CA VAL A 11 14.52 -11.62 4.91
C VAL A 11 14.16 -12.22 3.55
N ASP A 12 14.62 -13.44 3.32
CA ASP A 12 14.36 -14.20 2.11
C ASP A 12 13.05 -14.98 2.26
N LEU A 13 12.13 -14.80 1.31
CA LEU A 13 10.80 -15.42 1.29
C LEU A 13 10.68 -16.54 0.25
N SER A 14 11.76 -16.96 -0.40
CA SER A 14 11.76 -17.98 -1.46
C SER A 14 11.06 -19.28 -1.06
N ILE A 15 11.09 -19.64 0.23
CA ILE A 15 10.38 -20.80 0.77
C ILE A 15 8.85 -20.73 0.53
N LEU A 16 8.27 -19.52 0.45
CA LEU A 16 6.84 -19.32 0.21
C LEU A 16 6.42 -19.56 -1.25
N SER A 17 7.39 -19.68 -2.17
CA SER A 17 7.15 -20.00 -3.57
C SER A 17 7.23 -21.51 -3.87
N GLN A 18 7.56 -22.34 -2.87
CA GLN A 18 7.58 -23.80 -3.02
C GLN A 18 6.17 -24.37 -2.91
N GLU A 19 5.87 -25.44 -3.66
CA GLU A 19 4.55 -26.10 -3.62
C GLU A 19 4.26 -26.75 -2.25
N ASP A 20 5.27 -27.34 -1.60
CA ASP A 20 5.16 -27.95 -0.26
C ASP A 20 6.36 -27.56 0.63
N PRO A 21 6.34 -26.35 1.21
CA PRO A 21 7.43 -25.88 2.03
C PRO A 21 7.52 -26.65 3.35
N SER A 22 8.70 -27.20 3.65
CA SER A 22 8.88 -28.00 4.87
C SER A 22 8.49 -27.22 6.15
N PRO A 23 7.80 -27.85 7.12
CA PRO A 23 7.41 -27.18 8.37
C PRO A 23 8.58 -26.58 9.15
N SER A 24 9.76 -27.22 9.05
CA SER A 24 11.02 -26.76 9.66
C SER A 24 11.52 -25.46 9.02
N ALA A 25 11.55 -25.38 7.68
CA ALA A 25 11.97 -24.17 6.97
C ALA A 25 11.03 -22.98 7.27
N LEU A 26 9.72 -23.23 7.31
CA LEU A 26 8.74 -22.21 7.72
C LEU A 26 8.95 -21.76 9.17
N ASN A 27 9.34 -22.66 10.07
CA ASN A 27 9.66 -22.30 11.46
C ASN A 27 10.92 -21.43 11.55
N VAL A 28 11.94 -21.71 10.74
CA VAL A 28 13.14 -20.88 10.64
C VAL A 28 12.79 -19.46 10.14
N LEU A 29 12.00 -19.36 9.07
CA LEU A 29 11.53 -18.07 8.55
C LEU A 29 10.68 -17.31 9.59
N SER A 30 9.75 -17.99 10.25
CA SER A 30 8.90 -17.44 11.30
C SER A 30 9.73 -16.82 12.44
N LYS A 31 10.72 -17.54 12.98
CA LYS A 31 11.63 -17.03 14.01
C LYS A 31 12.47 -15.85 13.54
N LYS A 32 12.93 -15.87 12.28
CA LYS A 32 13.69 -14.77 11.69
C LYS A 32 12.83 -13.50 11.59
N LEU A 33 11.59 -13.62 11.10
CA LEU A 33 10.64 -12.52 11.01
C LEU A 33 10.35 -11.93 12.40
N TYR A 34 10.06 -12.77 13.40
CA TYR A 34 9.85 -12.32 14.77
C TYR A 34 11.02 -11.52 15.31
N ASN A 35 12.25 -12.06 15.21
CA ASN A 35 13.45 -11.39 15.70
C ASN A 35 13.65 -10.02 15.03
N VAL A 36 13.51 -9.95 13.70
CA VAL A 36 13.67 -8.68 12.96
C VAL A 36 12.61 -7.65 13.36
N LEU A 37 11.34 -8.05 13.42
CA LEU A 37 10.24 -7.13 13.72
C LEU A 37 10.19 -6.69 15.19
N SER A 38 10.63 -7.54 16.13
CA SER A 38 10.69 -7.19 17.56
C SER A 38 11.92 -6.35 17.95
N THR A 39 12.97 -6.34 17.13
CA THR A 39 14.21 -5.61 17.43
C THR A 39 14.39 -4.36 16.58
N THR A 40 14.21 -4.49 15.26
CA THR A 40 14.43 -3.42 14.28
C THR A 40 13.12 -2.75 13.88
N GLY A 41 12.02 -3.50 13.86
CA GLY A 41 10.70 -3.03 13.42
C GLY A 41 10.53 -2.94 11.89
N PHE A 42 11.60 -3.08 11.12
CA PHE A 42 11.61 -2.97 9.65
C PHE A 42 12.51 -4.04 9.01
N ALA A 43 12.18 -4.42 7.78
CA ALA A 43 12.92 -5.40 6.98
C ALA A 43 12.76 -5.16 5.48
N TYR A 44 13.76 -5.54 4.69
CA TYR A 44 13.58 -5.81 3.26
C TYR A 44 13.18 -7.27 3.06
N LEU A 45 12.13 -7.50 2.27
CA LEU A 45 11.66 -8.82 1.91
C LEU A 45 12.09 -9.10 0.47
N VAL A 46 12.84 -10.16 0.25
CA VAL A 46 13.34 -10.56 -1.09
C VAL A 46 12.79 -11.92 -1.48
N ASN A 47 12.81 -12.22 -2.79
CA ASN A 47 12.30 -13.49 -3.35
C ASN A 47 10.84 -13.77 -2.93
N SER A 48 10.01 -12.72 -2.93
CA SER A 48 8.59 -12.86 -2.61
C SER A 48 7.85 -13.57 -3.75
N PRO A 49 6.74 -14.27 -3.47
CA PRO A 49 5.91 -14.91 -4.49
C PRO A 49 5.11 -13.94 -5.36
N VAL A 50 5.28 -12.62 -5.19
CA VAL A 50 4.64 -11.60 -6.04
C VAL A 50 5.27 -11.62 -7.42
N THR A 51 4.45 -11.73 -8.46
CA THR A 51 4.89 -11.92 -9.86
C THR A 51 5.23 -10.62 -10.58
N TYR A 52 5.09 -9.48 -9.90
CA TYR A 52 5.34 -8.16 -10.47
C TYR A 52 6.71 -7.65 -10.04
N THR A 53 7.48 -7.19 -11.02
CA THR A 53 8.73 -6.45 -10.82
C THR A 53 8.46 -5.02 -10.36
N HIS A 54 9.46 -4.37 -9.77
CA HIS A 54 9.33 -2.96 -9.37
C HIS A 54 9.06 -2.07 -10.60
N GLU A 55 9.72 -2.35 -11.72
CA GLU A 55 9.60 -1.64 -12.99
C GLU A 55 8.17 -1.72 -13.55
N GLU A 56 7.54 -2.89 -13.50
CA GLU A 56 6.14 -3.05 -13.92
C GLU A 56 5.19 -2.25 -13.04
N VAL A 57 5.36 -2.30 -11.72
CA VAL A 57 4.52 -1.55 -10.78
C VAL A 57 4.70 -0.04 -10.97
N PHE A 58 5.93 0.43 -11.14
CA PHE A 58 6.21 1.85 -11.43
C PHE A 58 5.68 2.27 -12.80
N GLY A 59 5.72 1.40 -13.81
CA GLY A 59 5.11 1.65 -15.11
C GLY A 59 3.58 1.82 -15.02
N LEU A 60 2.91 0.95 -14.26
CA LEU A 60 1.46 1.07 -14.00
C LEU A 60 1.11 2.36 -13.27
N ALA A 61 1.88 2.73 -12.25
CA ALA A 61 1.71 3.99 -11.53
C ALA A 61 1.95 5.20 -12.44
N SER A 62 3.02 5.18 -13.24
CA SER A 62 3.36 6.25 -14.18
C SER A 62 2.24 6.47 -15.21
N ASN A 63 1.70 5.40 -15.79
CA ASN A 63 0.57 5.48 -16.73
C ASN A 63 -0.66 6.14 -16.08
N LEU A 64 -0.90 5.87 -14.80
CA LEU A 64 -2.01 6.45 -14.06
C LEU A 64 -1.80 7.94 -13.73
N PHE A 65 -0.60 8.32 -13.28
CA PHE A 65 -0.31 9.70 -12.90
C PHE A 65 -0.11 10.64 -14.11
N ASN A 66 0.19 10.08 -15.28
CA ASN A 66 0.24 10.78 -16.58
C ASN A 66 -1.13 10.99 -17.23
N LEU A 67 -2.23 10.57 -16.58
CA LEU A 67 -3.57 10.91 -17.04
C LEU A 67 -3.75 12.44 -17.10
N PRO A 68 -4.50 12.97 -18.10
CA PRO A 68 -4.86 14.38 -18.12
C PRO A 68 -5.54 14.82 -16.83
N ASP A 69 -5.36 16.07 -16.42
CA ASP A 69 -5.90 16.57 -15.15
C ASP A 69 -7.41 16.36 -15.01
N HIS A 70 -8.16 16.57 -16.09
CA HIS A 70 -9.59 16.28 -16.13
C HIS A 70 -9.90 14.79 -15.85
N GLY A 71 -9.09 13.88 -16.38
CA GLY A 71 -9.19 12.45 -16.11
C GLY A 71 -8.89 12.13 -14.64
N LYS A 72 -7.84 12.73 -14.06
CA LYS A 72 -7.51 12.57 -12.64
C LYS A 72 -8.58 13.16 -11.73
N TRP A 73 -9.18 14.30 -12.11
CA TRP A 73 -10.24 14.99 -11.37
C TRP A 73 -11.53 14.18 -11.29
N ARG A 74 -11.89 13.48 -12.37
CA ARG A 74 -13.05 12.56 -12.37
C ARG A 74 -12.86 11.36 -11.45
N LEU A 75 -11.62 11.03 -11.09
CA LEU A 75 -11.29 9.94 -10.17
C LEU A 75 -11.05 10.41 -8.75
N ALA A 76 -11.09 11.72 -8.50
CA ALA A 76 -10.75 12.29 -7.21
C ALA A 76 -11.78 11.90 -6.14
N LYS A 77 -11.34 11.74 -4.89
CA LYS A 77 -12.25 11.53 -3.78
C LYS A 77 -13.20 12.72 -3.64
N LYS A 78 -14.39 12.47 -3.11
CA LYS A 78 -15.44 13.48 -2.87
C LYS A 78 -14.94 14.72 -2.12
N THR A 79 -14.00 14.55 -1.19
CA THR A 79 -13.37 15.64 -0.44
C THR A 79 -12.63 16.64 -1.35
N PHE A 80 -12.12 16.19 -2.49
CA PHE A 80 -11.45 17.02 -3.49
C PHE A 80 -12.41 17.43 -4.60
N ASN A 81 -13.23 16.51 -5.11
CA ASN A 81 -14.25 16.79 -6.11
C ASN A 81 -15.66 16.44 -5.57
N PRO A 82 -16.45 17.42 -5.10
CA PRO A 82 -17.77 17.18 -4.49
C PRO A 82 -18.81 16.52 -5.41
N GLU A 83 -18.60 16.54 -6.74
CA GLU A 83 -19.46 15.88 -7.72
C GLU A 83 -19.34 14.35 -7.69
N ASN A 84 -18.23 13.84 -7.13
CA ASN A 84 -17.96 12.41 -7.05
C ASN A 84 -18.61 11.75 -5.82
N SER A 85 -18.89 10.46 -5.94
CA SER A 85 -19.53 9.66 -4.88
C SER A 85 -18.54 8.86 -4.03
N ASN A 86 -17.35 8.54 -4.55
CA ASN A 86 -16.29 7.83 -3.84
C ASN A 86 -15.69 8.68 -2.73
N THR A 87 -15.56 8.12 -1.55
CA THR A 87 -15.12 8.81 -0.33
C THR A 87 -13.69 8.48 0.07
N TYR A 88 -13.18 7.33 -0.36
CA TYR A 88 -11.87 6.79 0.00
C TYR A 88 -11.08 6.31 -1.22
N ARG A 89 -11.67 5.52 -2.12
CA ARG A 89 -11.02 4.99 -3.33
C ARG A 89 -10.83 6.09 -4.36
N GLY A 90 -9.82 5.93 -5.21
CA GLY A 90 -9.51 6.90 -6.26
C GLY A 90 -8.36 7.85 -5.92
N SER A 91 -8.28 8.96 -6.65
CA SER A 91 -7.14 9.88 -6.60
C SER A 91 -7.27 10.91 -5.49
N PHE A 92 -6.12 11.37 -4.99
CA PHE A 92 -6.01 12.61 -4.24
C PHE A 92 -4.86 13.45 -4.83
N PRO A 93 -5.09 14.75 -5.08
CA PRO A 93 -4.08 15.62 -5.67
C PRO A 93 -3.04 16.06 -4.62
N PRO A 94 -1.92 16.65 -5.06
CA PRO A 94 -1.01 17.34 -4.16
C PRO A 94 -1.74 18.48 -3.45
N GLN A 95 -1.46 18.66 -2.15
CA GLN A 95 -2.08 19.74 -1.37
C GLN A 95 -1.18 20.98 -1.42
N LEU A 96 -1.30 21.73 -2.52
CA LEU A 96 -0.56 22.96 -2.76
C LEU A 96 -0.83 23.97 -1.63
N GLY A 97 0.23 24.51 -1.02
CA GLY A 97 0.15 25.43 0.13
C GLY A 97 0.45 24.79 1.48
N HIS A 98 0.52 23.46 1.57
CA HIS A 98 1.13 22.77 2.70
C HIS A 98 2.55 22.35 2.32
N SER A 99 3.55 22.87 3.02
CA SER A 99 4.99 22.65 2.72
C SER A 99 5.39 21.16 2.69
N ASN A 100 4.59 20.28 3.31
CA ASN A 100 4.95 18.88 3.57
C ASN A 100 3.96 17.86 2.97
N ASN A 101 3.12 18.23 2.00
CA ASN A 101 2.16 17.29 1.40
C ASN A 101 2.03 17.46 -0.13
N LEU A 102 3.16 17.33 -0.81
CA LEU A 102 3.31 17.57 -2.24
C LEU A 102 3.12 16.31 -3.10
N LYS A 103 2.65 15.21 -2.51
CA LYS A 103 2.41 13.95 -3.21
C LYS A 103 1.02 13.88 -3.81
N GLU A 104 0.92 13.36 -5.01
CA GLU A 104 -0.34 12.82 -5.52
C GLU A 104 -0.39 11.32 -5.25
N GLY A 105 -1.59 10.77 -5.13
CA GLY A 105 -1.76 9.34 -4.91
C GLY A 105 -3.08 8.79 -5.38
N PHE A 106 -3.13 7.47 -5.45
CA PHE A 106 -4.29 6.71 -5.88
C PHE A 106 -4.50 5.49 -5.00
N GLU A 107 -5.73 5.33 -4.49
CA GLU A 107 -6.08 4.28 -3.53
C GLU A 107 -6.97 3.22 -4.14
N ILE A 108 -6.53 1.97 -4.02
CA ILE A 108 -7.14 0.78 -4.59
C ILE A 108 -7.38 -0.21 -3.44
N GLY A 109 -8.62 -0.66 -3.29
CA GLY A 109 -9.00 -1.72 -2.37
C GLY A 109 -9.22 -3.06 -3.08
N SER A 110 -9.91 -3.96 -2.38
CA SER A 110 -10.26 -5.29 -2.90
C SER A 110 -11.01 -5.21 -4.24
N PRO A 111 -10.58 -5.97 -5.28
CA PRO A 111 -11.31 -6.06 -6.55
C PRO A 111 -12.73 -6.64 -6.39
N SER A 112 -12.96 -7.40 -5.32
CA SER A 112 -14.25 -8.02 -5.00
C SER A 112 -15.14 -7.12 -4.14
N ALA A 113 -14.72 -5.89 -3.82
CA ALA A 113 -15.54 -4.94 -3.07
C ALA A 113 -16.83 -4.65 -3.84
N GLN A 114 -17.96 -5.05 -3.25
CA GLN A 114 -19.28 -4.78 -3.80
C GLN A 114 -19.79 -3.43 -3.29
N SER A 115 -20.70 -2.81 -4.04
CA SER A 115 -21.39 -1.61 -3.57
C SER A 115 -22.14 -1.94 -2.28
N THR A 116 -21.58 -1.56 -1.14
CA THR A 116 -22.26 -1.67 0.14
C THR A 116 -23.38 -0.65 0.22
N LYS A 117 -24.32 -0.85 1.17
CA LYS A 117 -25.38 0.12 1.46
C LYS A 117 -24.77 1.52 1.59
N PRO A 118 -25.45 2.58 1.12
CA PRO A 118 -24.95 3.94 1.25
C PRO A 118 -24.57 4.20 2.72
N PRO A 119 -23.42 4.86 2.97
CA PRO A 119 -22.97 5.11 4.32
C PRO A 119 -24.09 5.77 5.12
N THR A 120 -24.27 5.34 6.38
CA THR A 120 -25.17 6.03 7.30
C THR A 120 -24.71 7.49 7.43
N LYS A 121 -25.60 8.42 7.79
CA LYS A 121 -25.23 9.84 8.00
C LYS A 121 -24.04 10.02 8.99
N SER A 122 -23.76 9.02 9.82
CA SER A 122 -22.63 8.97 10.74
C SER A 122 -21.30 8.49 10.13
N GLN A 123 -21.31 7.85 8.95
CA GLN A 123 -20.11 7.29 8.33
C GLN A 123 -19.65 8.19 7.17
N GLN A 124 -18.76 9.12 7.46
CA GLN A 124 -18.25 10.07 6.45
C GLN A 124 -17.36 9.41 5.39
N VAL A 125 -16.75 8.26 5.69
CA VAL A 125 -15.83 7.53 4.82
C VAL A 125 -16.23 6.06 4.70
N ASN A 126 -16.41 5.58 3.46
CA ASN A 126 -16.69 4.18 3.15
C ASN A 126 -15.42 3.48 2.64
N LEU A 127 -14.73 2.76 3.52
CA LEU A 127 -13.52 2.01 3.17
C LEU A 127 -13.81 0.75 2.32
N ALA A 128 -15.06 0.29 2.32
CA ALA A 128 -15.51 -0.92 1.61
C ALA A 128 -16.12 -0.60 0.23
N GLU A 129 -16.06 0.65 -0.22
CA GLU A 129 -16.60 1.04 -1.52
C GLU A 129 -15.79 0.42 -2.68
N PRO A 130 -16.44 0.19 -3.85
CA PRO A 130 -15.76 -0.30 -5.04
C PRO A 130 -14.65 0.64 -5.53
N ASN A 131 -13.65 0.08 -6.21
CA ASN A 131 -12.61 0.85 -6.87
C ASN A 131 -13.20 1.70 -8.01
N VAL A 132 -12.73 2.95 -8.12
CA VAL A 132 -12.97 3.81 -9.28
C VAL A 132 -11.81 3.68 -10.26
N TRP A 133 -12.09 3.71 -11.56
CA TRP A 133 -11.09 3.50 -12.61
C TRP A 133 -11.27 4.51 -13.75
N PRO A 134 -10.18 4.89 -14.44
CA PRO A 134 -10.26 5.77 -15.60
C PRO A 134 -11.14 5.17 -16.71
N GLU A 135 -11.70 6.04 -17.56
CA GLU A 135 -12.51 5.60 -18.70
C GLU A 135 -11.70 4.80 -19.74
N LYS A 136 -12.42 3.96 -20.49
CA LYS A 136 -11.86 3.18 -21.60
C LYS A 136 -11.20 4.12 -22.60
N GLY A 137 -9.89 3.98 -22.81
CA GLY A 137 -9.10 4.75 -23.77
C GLY A 137 -7.93 5.52 -23.14
N HIS A 138 -8.08 6.00 -21.90
CA HIS A 138 -7.01 6.68 -21.17
C HIS A 138 -6.20 5.73 -20.27
N PHE A 139 -6.78 4.59 -19.92
CA PHE A 139 -6.13 3.54 -19.15
C PHE A 139 -6.58 2.19 -19.70
N SER A 140 -5.62 1.31 -19.98
CA SER A 140 -5.96 0.02 -20.57
C SER A 140 -6.64 -0.87 -19.53
N PHE A 141 -7.62 -1.66 -19.98
CA PHE A 141 -8.25 -2.69 -19.15
C PHE A 141 -7.22 -3.66 -18.55
N ALA A 142 -6.14 -3.94 -19.30
CA ALA A 142 -5.00 -4.71 -18.82
C ALA A 142 -4.29 -4.05 -17.62
N SER A 143 -4.08 -2.72 -17.64
CA SER A 143 -3.44 -2.01 -16.52
C SER A 143 -4.27 -2.07 -15.25
N ARG A 144 -5.60 -1.99 -15.36
CA ARG A 144 -6.52 -2.20 -14.24
C ARG A 144 -6.36 -3.61 -13.67
N HIS A 145 -6.43 -4.62 -14.53
CA HIS A 145 -6.27 -6.01 -14.09
C HIS A 145 -4.93 -6.28 -13.43
N HIS A 146 -3.85 -5.66 -13.91
CA HIS A 146 -2.54 -5.80 -13.28
C HIS A 146 -2.52 -5.22 -11.86
N LEU A 147 -3.13 -4.05 -11.63
CA LEU A 147 -3.21 -3.46 -10.30
C LEU A 147 -4.13 -4.25 -9.35
N GLU A 148 -5.25 -4.77 -9.85
CA GLU A 148 -6.15 -5.64 -9.07
C GLU A 148 -5.48 -6.98 -8.70
N SER A 149 -4.71 -7.55 -9.64
CA SER A 149 -3.89 -8.75 -9.41
C SER A 149 -2.78 -8.49 -8.39
N LEU A 150 -2.03 -7.39 -8.55
CA LEU A 150 -1.00 -6.95 -7.60
C LEU A 150 -1.56 -6.82 -6.18
N HIS A 151 -2.71 -6.14 -6.03
CA HIS A 151 -3.39 -6.03 -4.73
C HIS A 151 -3.70 -7.43 -4.15
N THR A 152 -4.24 -8.34 -4.96
CA THR A 152 -4.60 -9.69 -4.52
C THR A 152 -3.37 -10.49 -4.09
N GLN A 153 -2.26 -10.40 -4.82
CA GLN A 153 -1.01 -11.08 -4.47
C GLN A 153 -0.38 -10.51 -3.19
N LEU A 154 -0.38 -9.20 -3.01
CA LEU A 154 0.10 -8.54 -1.78
C LEU A 154 -0.78 -8.90 -0.57
N GLN A 155 -2.09 -9.05 -0.77
CA GLN A 155 -3.00 -9.54 0.27
C GLN A 155 -2.66 -10.99 0.68
N ALA A 156 -2.45 -11.87 -0.30
CA ALA A 156 -2.04 -13.26 -0.04
C ALA A 156 -0.70 -13.33 0.69
N LEU A 157 0.29 -12.53 0.26
CA LEU A 157 1.58 -12.42 0.94
C LEU A 157 1.41 -11.94 2.39
N SER A 158 0.59 -10.91 2.61
CA SER A 158 0.29 -10.40 3.97
C SER A 158 -0.32 -11.49 4.86
N SER A 159 -1.20 -12.32 4.31
CA SER A 159 -1.76 -13.48 5.01
C SER A 159 -0.70 -14.50 5.42
N HIS A 160 0.20 -14.87 4.50
CA HIS A 160 1.31 -15.79 4.81
C HIS A 160 2.24 -15.22 5.89
N LEU A 161 2.58 -13.93 5.82
CA LEU A 161 3.42 -13.28 6.82
C LEU A 161 2.76 -13.27 8.19
N LEU A 162 1.46 -12.95 8.28
CA LEU A 162 0.73 -13.00 9.54
C LEU A 162 0.61 -14.42 10.10
N ALA A 163 0.43 -15.43 9.26
CA ALA A 163 0.43 -16.82 9.69
C ALA A 163 1.79 -17.26 10.27
N LEU A 164 2.90 -16.83 9.66
CA LEU A 164 4.25 -17.05 10.18
C LEU A 164 4.47 -16.33 11.51
N LEU A 165 3.95 -15.10 11.66
CA LEU A 165 4.06 -14.36 12.91
C LEU A 165 3.21 -14.98 14.02
N ALA A 166 2.00 -15.45 13.71
CA ALA A 166 1.18 -16.18 14.68
C ALA A 166 1.93 -17.39 15.25
N ARG A 167 2.60 -18.17 14.37
CA ARG A 167 3.46 -19.30 14.80
C ARG A 167 4.60 -18.87 15.70
N SER A 168 5.24 -17.73 15.42
CA SER A 168 6.34 -17.22 16.28
C SER A 168 5.88 -16.74 17.64
N LEU A 169 4.58 -16.47 17.79
CA LEU A 169 3.92 -16.06 19.03
C LEU A 169 3.25 -17.24 19.75
N ASP A 170 3.60 -18.47 19.37
CA ASP A 170 2.98 -19.71 19.86
C ASP A 170 1.44 -19.72 19.72
N LYS A 171 0.94 -19.11 18.64
CA LYS A 171 -0.48 -19.14 18.24
C LYS A 171 -0.71 -20.06 17.05
N PRO A 172 -1.95 -20.56 16.85
CA PRO A 172 -2.35 -21.21 15.61
C PRO A 172 -2.06 -20.33 14.39
N SER A 173 -1.65 -20.92 13.26
CA SER A 173 -1.28 -20.16 12.06
C SER A 173 -2.43 -19.33 11.47
N ASP A 174 -3.67 -19.71 11.77
CA ASP A 174 -4.89 -19.02 11.36
C ASP A 174 -5.38 -17.97 12.37
N HIS A 175 -4.62 -17.71 13.45
CA HIS A 175 -5.02 -16.79 14.53
C HIS A 175 -5.47 -15.41 14.02
N PHE A 176 -4.80 -14.87 12.99
CA PHE A 176 -5.14 -13.58 12.39
C PHE A 176 -6.05 -13.68 11.15
N ALA A 177 -6.38 -14.88 10.68
CA ALA A 177 -7.06 -15.08 9.40
C ALA A 177 -8.42 -14.37 9.34
N HIS A 178 -9.14 -14.31 10.47
CA HIS A 178 -10.44 -13.65 10.52
C HIS A 178 -10.37 -12.13 10.29
N TYR A 179 -9.24 -11.48 10.58
CA TYR A 179 -9.04 -10.04 10.30
C TYR A 179 -8.80 -9.77 8.81
N LEU A 180 -8.41 -10.81 8.06
CA LEU A 180 -8.10 -10.72 6.63
C LEU A 180 -9.32 -11.00 5.76
N THR A 181 -10.33 -11.68 6.29
CA THR A 181 -11.62 -11.89 5.62
C THR A 181 -12.31 -10.56 5.36
N ASN A 182 -12.60 -10.25 4.09
CA ASN A 182 -13.17 -8.96 3.66
C ASN A 182 -12.36 -7.75 4.17
N SER A 183 -11.03 -7.89 4.26
CA SER A 183 -10.17 -6.83 4.78
C SER A 183 -10.32 -5.53 4.00
N LEU A 184 -10.24 -4.41 4.72
CA LEU A 184 -10.24 -3.06 4.16
C LEU A 184 -8.84 -2.61 3.71
N SER A 185 -8.01 -3.58 3.30
CA SER A 185 -6.65 -3.32 2.83
C SER A 185 -6.64 -2.38 1.62
N THR A 186 -5.54 -1.66 1.47
CA THR A 186 -5.41 -0.60 0.48
C THR A 186 -4.03 -0.65 -0.14
N LEU A 187 -3.99 -0.88 -1.45
CA LEU A 187 -2.84 -0.57 -2.28
C LEU A 187 -2.89 0.92 -2.60
N ARG A 188 -1.88 1.67 -2.14
CA ARG A 188 -1.73 3.09 -2.40
C ARG A 188 -0.55 3.33 -3.32
N LEU A 189 -0.82 3.78 -4.53
CA LEU A 189 0.20 4.30 -5.44
C LEU A 189 0.49 5.75 -5.07
N LEU A 190 1.76 6.13 -5.05
CA LEU A 190 2.20 7.47 -4.70
C LEU A 190 3.16 7.99 -5.76
N HIS A 191 2.99 9.25 -6.14
CA HIS A 191 3.93 9.98 -6.96
C HIS A 191 4.32 11.26 -6.24
N TYR A 192 5.62 11.43 -6.07
CA TYR A 192 6.24 12.62 -5.49
C TYR A 192 6.85 13.42 -6.64
N PRO A 193 6.22 14.53 -7.07
CA PRO A 193 6.75 15.38 -8.11
C PRO A 193 8.12 15.96 -7.73
N PRO A 194 9.02 16.19 -8.69
CA PRO A 194 10.28 16.87 -8.45
C PRO A 194 10.05 18.21 -7.74
N GLN A 195 10.72 18.39 -6.60
CA GLN A 195 10.72 19.66 -5.88
C GLN A 195 11.67 20.61 -6.60
N THR A 196 11.16 21.74 -7.09
CA THR A 196 12.04 22.85 -7.45
C THR A 196 12.56 23.43 -6.14
N MET A 197 13.86 23.29 -5.87
CA MET A 197 14.53 23.90 -4.72
C MET A 197 14.54 25.42 -4.92
N SER A 198 13.40 26.07 -4.71
CA SER A 198 13.28 27.51 -4.63
C SER A 198 12.41 27.83 -3.42
N HIS A 199 13.02 27.71 -2.23
CA HIS A 199 12.80 28.52 -1.02
C HIS A 199 13.52 27.80 0.13
N SER A 200 14.85 27.85 0.13
CA SER A 200 15.61 27.73 1.38
C SER A 200 15.31 29.00 2.18
N ARG A 201 14.41 28.92 3.16
CA ARG A 201 14.59 29.76 4.35
C ARG A 201 15.83 29.22 5.04
N GLU A 202 16.87 30.04 5.12
CA GLU A 202 18.21 29.69 5.59
C GLU A 202 18.31 29.30 7.08
N ASP A 203 17.21 28.98 7.77
CA ASP A 203 17.21 28.87 9.24
C ASP A 203 16.76 27.53 9.84
N ASP A 204 16.62 26.44 9.07
CA ASP A 204 16.41 25.12 9.66
C ASP A 204 17.35 24.08 9.05
N MET A 205 18.32 23.60 9.83
CA MET A 205 18.97 22.31 9.63
C MET A 205 18.01 21.13 9.91
N GLU A 206 16.73 21.28 9.60
CA GLU A 206 15.79 20.17 9.53
C GLU A 206 15.70 19.70 8.08
N ALA A 207 15.90 18.40 7.88
CA ALA A 207 15.72 17.77 6.57
C ALA A 207 14.36 18.20 5.99
N SER A 208 14.31 18.65 4.73
CA SER A 208 13.05 18.94 4.06
C SER A 208 12.21 17.66 3.99
N LEU A 209 11.22 17.54 4.86
CA LEU A 209 10.38 16.34 4.97
C LEU A 209 9.18 16.47 4.04
N CYS A 210 9.17 15.65 2.98
CA CYS A 210 8.01 15.55 2.10
C CYS A 210 6.82 14.81 2.74
N CYS A 211 7.03 14.13 3.86
CA CYS A 211 6.01 13.50 4.70
C CYS A 211 6.48 13.57 6.16
N THR A 212 5.58 13.94 7.07
CA THR A 212 5.87 13.90 8.51
C THR A 212 5.97 12.45 9.00
N PRO A 213 6.73 12.19 10.08
CA PRO A 213 6.69 10.90 10.76
C PRO A 213 5.26 10.53 11.12
N HIS A 214 4.87 9.28 10.86
CA HIS A 214 3.56 8.75 11.19
C HIS A 214 3.68 7.28 11.59
N LEU A 215 2.87 6.87 12.56
CA LEU A 215 2.59 5.46 12.83
C LEU A 215 1.37 5.07 12.00
N ALA A 216 1.38 3.88 11.41
CA ALA A 216 0.15 3.26 10.91
C ALA A 216 -0.66 2.84 12.15
N SER A 217 -1.52 3.74 12.63
CA SER A 217 -2.44 3.52 13.75
C SER A 217 -3.58 2.60 13.36
#